data_AF-A0A8T3KKD4-F1
#
_entry.id   AF-A0A8T3KKD4-F1
#
_cell.length_a   1.000
_cell.length_b   1.000
_cell.length_c   1.000
_cell.angle_alpha   90.00
_cell.angle_beta   90.00
_cell.angle_gamma   90.00
#
_symmetry.space_group_name_H-M   'P 1'
#
loop_
_entity.id
_entity.type
_entity.pdbx_description
1 polymer ?
#
loop_
_entity_poly.entity_id
_entity_poly.type
_entity_poly.pdbx_seq_one_letter_code
_entity_poly.pdbx_strand_id
1 'polypeptide(L)' 'MAIVLAAFIILSLYDLQRFIRKKEQAKVFVIYASLMAASLTVSLLLAADKRPASPAQLIEWILKMIGVVK' A
#
# COMPACT_ATOMS: atom_id res chain seq x y z
N MET A 1 8.40 11.60 11.93
CA MET A 1 8.49 10.70 10.76
C MET A 1 9.30 9.44 11.04
N ALA A 2 10.58 9.56 11.42
CA ALA A 2 11.46 8.40 11.65
C ALA A 2 10.92 7.37 12.67
N ILE A 3 10.33 7.83 13.77
CA ILE A 3 9.73 6.95 14.79
C ILE A 3 8.53 6.18 14.23
N VAL A 4 7.69 6.83 13.43
CA VAL A 4 6.53 6.20 12.79
C VAL A 4 6.97 5.13 11.80
N LEU A 5 8.00 5.42 11.00
CA LEU A 5 8.62 4.45 10.09
C LEU A 5 9.21 3.26 10.85
N ALA A 6 9.94 3.51 11.93
CA ALA A 6 10.52 2.46 12.75
C ALA A 6 9.43 1.54 13.34
N ALA A 7 8.39 2.12 13.94
CA ALA A 7 7.26 1.35 14.47
C ALA A 7 6.55 0.54 13.39
N PHE A 8 6.30 1.14 12.22
CA PHE A 8 5.66 0.47 11.09
C PHE A 8 6.49 -0.71 10.58
N ILE A 9 7.82 -0.55 10.45
CA ILE A 9 8.72 -1.62 10.04
C ILE A 9 8.73 -2.74 11.09
N ILE A 10 8.83 -2.42 12.38
CA ILE A 10 8.83 -3.42 13.46
C ILE A 10 7.54 -4.25 13.45
N LEU A 11 6.38 -3.59 13.33
CA LEU A 11 5.08 -4.26 13.24
C LEU A 11 4.99 -5.15 12.00
N SER A 12 5.42 -4.64 10.85
CA SER A 12 5.41 -5.41 9.58
C SER A 12 6.29 -6.65 9.67
N LEU A 13 7.47 -6.54 10.30
CA LEU A 13 8.39 -7.67 10.50
C LEU A 13 7.81 -8.70 11.48
N TYR A 14 7.12 -8.25 12.54
CA TYR A 14 6.45 -9.13 13.49
C TYR A 14 5.34 -9.96 12.83
N ASP A 15 4.52 -9.32 11.99
CA ASP A 15 3.51 -10.00 11.19
C ASP A 15 4.15 -10.98 10.19
N LEU A 16 5.26 -10.59 9.55
CA LEU A 16 6.00 -11.45 8.63
C LEU A 16 6.50 -12.74 9.30
N GLN A 17 7.07 -12.60 10.50
CA GLN A 17 7.53 -13.72 11.30
C GLN A 17 6.37 -14.66 11.64
N ARG A 18 5.18 -14.10 11.91
CA ARG A 18 3.96 -14.89 12.16
C ARG A 18 3.50 -15.66 10.92
N PHE A 19 3.53 -15.05 9.74
CA PHE A 19 3.21 -15.71 8.46
C PHE A 19 4.15 -16.88 8.17
N ILE A 20 5.46 -16.68 8.37
CA ILE A 20 6.47 -17.73 8.18
C ILE A 20 6.24 -18.87 9.19
N ARG A 21 5.98 -18.55 10.47
CA ARG A 21 5.76 -19.54 11.53
C ARG A 21 4.53 -20.41 11.28
N LYS A 22 3.48 -19.84 10.67
CA LYS A 22 2.24 -20.56 10.33
C LYS A 22 2.30 -21.30 8.99
N LYS A 23 3.40 -21.21 8.23
CA LYS A 23 3.53 -21.79 6.87
C LYS A 23 2.37 -21.38 5.95
N GLU A 24 1.96 -20.11 6.05
CA GLU A 24 0.89 -19.57 5.23
C GLU A 24 1.28 -19.61 3.75
N GLN A 25 0.30 -19.71 2.85
CA GLN A 25 0.56 -19.80 1.42
C GLN A 25 1.27 -18.55 0.92
N ALA A 26 2.22 -18.70 -0.01
CA ALA A 26 2.96 -17.60 -0.62
C ALA A 26 2.04 -16.50 -1.21
N LYS A 27 0.84 -16.87 -1.66
CA LYS A 27 -0.18 -15.92 -2.15
C LYS A 27 -0.62 -14.92 -1.06
N VAL A 28 -0.78 -15.38 0.18
CA VAL A 28 -1.17 -14.53 1.32
C VAL A 28 -0.07 -13.51 1.61
N PHE A 29 1.19 -13.94 1.55
CA PHE A 29 2.34 -13.05 1.70
C PHE A 29 2.37 -11.97 0.64
N VAL A 30 2.16 -12.31 -0.63
CA VAL A 30 2.16 -11.34 -1.74
C VAL A 30 1.04 -10.32 -1.57
N ILE A 31 -0.16 -10.76 -1.18
CA ILE A 31 -1.30 -9.85 -0.93
C ILE A 31 -1.02 -8.94 0.27
N TYR A 32 -0.52 -9.49 1.38
CA TYR A 32 -0.18 -8.71 2.56
C TYR A 32 0.91 -7.67 2.24
N ALA A 33 1.99 -8.09 1.58
CA ALA A 33 3.11 -7.21 1.24
C ALA A 33 2.68 -6.09 0.28
N SER A 34 1.84 -6.40 -0.71
CA SER A 34 1.31 -5.38 -1.63
C SER A 34 0.40 -4.37 -0.92
N LEU A 35 -0.47 -4.83 -0.02
CA LEU A 35 -1.31 -3.94 0.79
C LEU A 35 -0.48 -3.06 1.74
N MET A 36 0.52 -3.63 2.41
CA MET A 36 1.41 -2.89 3.31
C MET A 36 2.29 -1.89 2.57
N ALA A 37 2.78 -2.23 1.37
CA ALA A 37 3.53 -1.30 0.54
C ALA A 37 2.65 -0.15 0.04
N ALA A 38 1.42 -0.44 -0.39
CA ALA A 38 0.47 0.57 -0.83
C ALA A 38 0.08 1.52 0.31
N SER A 39 -0.22 0.99 1.50
CA SER A 39 -0.56 1.80 2.67
C SER A 39 0.59 2.73 3.08
N LEU A 40 1.81 2.20 3.14
CA LEU A 40 3.01 3.00 3.44
C LEU A 40 3.23 4.10 2.40
N THR A 41 3.08 3.78 1.11
CA THR A 41 3.24 4.74 0.02
C THR A 41 2.23 5.88 0.15
N VAL A 42 0.96 5.56 0.41
CA VAL A 42 -0.10 6.56 0.62
C VAL A 42 0.20 7.40 1.85
N SER A 43 0.60 6.80 2.98
CA SER A 43 0.97 7.54 4.19
C SER A 43 2.16 8.47 3.96
N LEU A 44 3.17 8.05 3.19
CA LEU A 44 4.32 8.88 2.84
C LEU A 44 3.93 10.05 1.91
N LEU A 45 3.07 9.80 0.92
CA LEU A 45 2.55 10.84 0.04
C LEU A 45 1.78 11.89 0.83
N LEU A 46 0.84 11.46 1.67
CA LEU A 46 0.06 12.35 2.54
C LEU A 46 0.95 13.17 3.46
N ALA A 47 1.98 12.55 4.05
CA ALA A 47 2.89 13.24 4.93
C ALA A 47 3.87 14.19 4.22
N ALA A 48 4.07 14.02 2.91
CA ALA A 48 4.77 14.96 2.05
C ALA A 48 3.84 16.08 1.50
N ASP A 49 2.63 16.20 2.05
CA ASP A 49 1.54 17.10 1.61
C ASP A 49 1.12 16.88 0.14
N LYS A 50 1.50 15.73 -0.44
CA LYS A 50 1.10 15.31 -1.77
C LYS A 50 -0.19 14.51 -1.64
N ARG A 51 -1.32 15.11 -2.04
CA ARG A 51 -2.58 14.37 -2.13
C ARG A 51 -2.41 13.22 -3.13
N PRO A 52 -2.57 11.95 -2.70
CA PRO A 52 -2.65 10.84 -3.64
C PRO A 52 -3.80 11.10 -4.61
N ALA A 53 -3.63 10.70 -5.87
CA ALA A 53 -4.72 10.77 -6.84
C ALA A 53 -5.94 10.04 -6.25
N SER A 54 -7.08 10.72 -6.21
CA SER A 54 -8.28 10.12 -5.62
C SER A 54 -8.70 8.89 -6.44
N PRO A 55 -9.38 7.90 -5.84
CA PRO A 55 -9.93 6.77 -6.60
C PRO A 55 -10.78 7.24 -7.79
N ALA A 56 -11.52 8.34 -7.61
CA ALA A 56 -12.30 8.95 -8.68
C ALA A 56 -11.42 9.51 -9.80
N GLN A 57 -10.32 10.21 -9.49
CA GLN A 57 -9.36 10.69 -10.49
C GLN A 57 -8.70 9.53 -11.23
N LEU A 58 -8.39 8.44 -10.52
CA LEU A 58 -7.78 7.26 -11.12
C LEU A 58 -8.74 6.55 -12.08
N ILE A 59 -10.01 6.40 -11.68
CA ILE A 59 -11.08 5.89 -12.53
C ILE A 59 -11.30 6.81 -13.73
N GLU A 60 -11.36 8.12 -13.53
CA GLU A 60 -11.50 9.10 -14.62
C GLU A 60 -10.34 9.00 -15.61
N TRP A 61 -9.10 8.84 -15.13
CA TRP A 61 -7.93 8.68 -15.98
C TRP A 61 -7.98 7.40 -16.81
N ILE A 62 -8.44 6.29 -16.20
CA ILE A 62 -8.68 5.02 -16.90
C ILE A 62 -9.77 5.18 -17.96
N LEU A 63 -10.90 5.83 -17.62
CA LEU A 63 -12.00 6.06 -18.55
C LEU A 63 -11.60 6.96 -19.73
N LYS A 64 -10.77 7.99 -19.49
CA LYS A 64 -10.16 8.82 -20.54
C LYS A 64 -9.22 8.02 -21.43
N MET A 65 -8.40 7.14 -20.85
CA MET A 65 -7.46 6.30 -21.60
C MET A 65 -8.17 5.30 -22.52
N ILE A 66 -9.34 4.79 -22.10
CA ILE A 66 -10.17 3.87 -22.88
C ILE A 66 -11.09 4.65 -23.87
N GLY A 67 -11.07 5.99 -23.84
CA GLY A 67 -11.84 6.85 -24.74
C GLY A 67 -13.33 6.94 -24.42
N VAL A 68 -13.74 6.51 -23.23
CA VAL A 68 -15.14 6.53 -22.76
C VAL A 68 -15.54 7.94 -22.32
N VAL A 69 -14.60 8.71 -21.78
CA VAL A 69 -14.80 10.08 -21.30
C VAL A 69 -13.80 10.99 -22.04
N LYS A 70 -14.26 12.14 -22.55
CA LYS A 70 -13.40 13.14 -23.22
C LYS A 70 -12.62 13.99 -22.20
#